data_AF-A0A1S6HSU8-F1
#
_entry.id   AF-A0A1S6HSU8-F1
#
_cell.length_a   1.000
_cell.length_b   1.000
_cell.length_c   1.000
_cell.angle_alpha   90.00
_cell.angle_beta   90.00
_cell.angle_gamma   90.00
#
_symmetry.space_group_name_H-M   'P 1'
#
loop_
_entity.id
_entity.type
_entity.pdbx_description
1 polymer ?
#
loop_
_entity_poly.entity_id
_entity_poly.type
_entity_poly.pdbx_seq_one_letter_code
_entity_poly.pdbx_strand_id
1 'polypeptide(L)'
;MLDVGFAIPSIEWGKLRPVRDDANRVVEQMFQPDNMLSPLRVREELIIDDEFDSVEVEYMDSTTWKSSTVLCSLPGDSGTKPKKVRAFGITERREAWRYGMRKRREYKYRRITYLFDTELDGFNCEHLSCVGIADEDDFQGRIVNFDSHDNVALLSGIIEWIPGDKHYTVLRAPDGSPWGPVEVYQGGSDREFVLSSLPPFPISQGSQDDVLYRFGILDNIETKALINTMQPAGTEKVSLVASGYDERVYADDNNEPST
;
A
#
# COMPACT_ATOMS: atom_id res chain seq x y z
N MET A 1 -24.61 6.87 3.88
CA MET A 1 -23.69 7.90 3.37
C MET A 1 -22.29 7.45 3.77
N LEU A 2 -21.49 7.09 2.77
CA LEU A 2 -20.30 6.25 2.95
C LEU A 2 -19.05 7.05 3.33
N ASP A 3 -18.96 8.30 2.88
CA ASP A 3 -17.81 9.19 3.11
C ASP A 3 -17.47 9.38 4.59
N VAL A 4 -18.47 9.41 5.47
CA VAL A 4 -18.30 9.57 6.92
C VAL A 4 -17.65 8.34 7.56
N GLY A 5 -17.87 7.16 6.99
CA GLY A 5 -17.21 5.93 7.41
C GLY A 5 -15.88 5.69 6.71
N PHE A 6 -15.39 6.64 5.90
CA PHE A 6 -14.28 6.46 4.96
C PHE A 6 -14.47 5.27 4.02
N ALA A 7 -15.73 5.02 3.65
CA ALA A 7 -16.09 3.97 2.71
C ALA A 7 -16.38 4.55 1.33
N ILE A 8 -15.98 3.81 0.30
CA ILE A 8 -16.22 4.15 -1.10
C ILE A 8 -17.08 3.04 -1.70
N PRO A 9 -18.16 3.37 -2.42
CA PRO A 9 -18.89 2.38 -3.19
C PRO A 9 -18.03 1.93 -4.38
N SER A 10 -17.69 0.65 -4.41
CA SER A 10 -16.99 -0.01 -5.51
C SER A 10 -17.95 -0.96 -6.23
N ILE A 11 -17.73 -1.20 -7.52
CA ILE A 11 -18.43 -2.24 -8.28
C ILE A 11 -17.44 -3.37 -8.54
N GLU A 12 -17.73 -4.53 -7.98
CA GLU A 12 -16.91 -5.74 -8.10
C GLU A 12 -17.78 -6.85 -8.69
N TRP A 13 -17.37 -7.41 -9.83
CA TRP A 13 -18.07 -8.52 -10.48
C TRP A 13 -19.58 -8.28 -10.69
N GLY A 14 -19.96 -7.04 -11.01
CA GLY A 14 -21.35 -6.63 -11.22
C GLY A 14 -22.16 -6.46 -9.92
N LYS A 15 -21.53 -6.51 -8.75
CA LYS A 15 -22.13 -6.25 -7.44
C LYS A 15 -21.59 -4.96 -6.84
N LEU A 16 -22.46 -4.19 -6.20
CA LEU A 16 -22.04 -3.02 -5.44
C LEU A 16 -21.49 -3.50 -4.08
N ARG A 17 -20.25 -3.15 -3.77
CA ARG A 17 -19.62 -3.40 -2.48
C ARG A 17 -19.08 -2.10 -1.89
N PRO A 18 -19.41 -1.77 -0.63
CA PRO A 18 -18.71 -0.71 0.09
C PRO A 18 -17.36 -1.22 0.57
N VAL A 19 -16.28 -0.51 0.21
CA VAL A 19 -14.91 -0.79 0.70
C VAL A 19 -14.45 0.37 1.56
N ARG A 20 -13.89 0.07 2.74
CA ARG A 20 -13.44 1.07 3.72
C ARG A 20 -11.93 1.27 3.68
N ASP A 21 -11.47 2.52 3.64
CA ASP A 21 -10.05 2.86 3.81
C ASP A 21 -9.66 2.83 5.30
N ASP A 22 -9.27 1.65 5.79
CA ASP A 22 -8.90 1.36 7.18
C ASP A 22 -7.39 1.14 7.37
N ALA A 23 -6.94 1.22 8.62
CA ALA A 23 -5.55 1.03 9.03
C ALA A 23 -5.11 -0.46 9.01
N ASN A 24 -3.83 -0.71 9.26
CA ASN A 24 -3.21 -2.04 9.38
C ASN A 24 -3.53 -2.97 8.19
N ARG A 25 -3.36 -2.46 6.97
CA ARG A 25 -3.60 -3.25 5.78
C ARG A 25 -2.51 -4.32 5.61
N VAL A 26 -2.98 -5.54 5.42
CA VAL A 26 -2.15 -6.70 5.04
C VAL A 26 -1.99 -6.68 3.53
N VAL A 27 -0.78 -6.97 3.05
CA VAL A 27 -0.54 -7.08 1.61
C VAL A 27 -1.30 -8.30 1.07
N GLU A 28 -2.14 -8.07 0.07
CA GLU A 28 -2.97 -9.07 -0.59
C GLU A 28 -2.28 -9.65 -1.84
N GLN A 29 -1.52 -8.81 -2.55
CA GLN A 29 -0.84 -9.16 -3.80
C GLN A 29 0.55 -8.50 -3.88
N MET A 30 1.50 -9.18 -4.51
CA MET A 30 2.84 -8.64 -4.77
C MET A 30 3.08 -8.38 -6.25
N PHE A 31 3.68 -7.23 -6.52
CA PHE A 31 4.13 -6.82 -7.84
C PHE A 31 5.59 -6.39 -7.80
N GLN A 32 6.36 -6.84 -8.78
CA GLN A 32 7.76 -6.52 -9.00
C GLN A 32 8.05 -6.52 -10.51
N PRO A 33 9.20 -6.02 -10.97
CA PRO A 33 9.54 -5.96 -12.39
C PRO A 33 9.29 -7.28 -13.17
N ASP A 34 9.49 -8.43 -12.53
CA ASP A 34 9.31 -9.75 -13.15
C ASP A 34 7.86 -10.16 -13.46
N ASN A 35 6.86 -9.53 -12.84
CA ASN A 35 5.44 -9.73 -13.14
C ASN A 35 4.70 -8.44 -13.55
N MET A 36 5.47 -7.40 -13.90
CA MET A 36 4.98 -6.20 -14.55
C MET A 36 5.32 -6.22 -16.05
N LEU A 37 4.45 -5.65 -16.87
CA LEU A 37 4.65 -5.46 -18.31
C LEU A 37 5.45 -4.20 -18.65
N SER A 38 5.58 -3.27 -17.71
CA SER A 38 6.37 -2.05 -17.87
C SER A 38 7.06 -1.71 -16.55
N PRO A 39 8.23 -1.05 -16.59
CA PRO A 39 8.87 -0.54 -15.38
C PRO A 39 7.91 0.29 -14.53
N LEU A 40 8.07 0.19 -13.22
CA LEU A 40 7.29 0.94 -12.25
C LEU A 40 7.47 2.44 -12.51
N ARG A 41 6.35 3.17 -12.61
CA ARG A 41 6.38 4.63 -12.70
C ARG A 41 5.93 5.21 -11.36
N VAL A 42 6.85 5.90 -10.70
CA VAL A 42 6.57 6.60 -9.43
C VAL A 42 6.36 8.08 -9.71
N ARG A 43 5.27 8.65 -9.17
CA ARG A 43 5.00 10.09 -9.16
C ARG A 43 4.93 10.56 -7.71
N GLU A 44 5.75 11.53 -7.36
CA GLU A 44 5.75 12.14 -6.04
C GLU A 44 5.30 13.60 -6.11
N GLU A 45 4.35 13.97 -5.23
CA GLU A 45 3.89 15.34 -5.08
C GLU A 45 4.77 16.11 -4.08
N LEU A 46 5.63 16.99 -4.60
CA LEU A 46 6.52 17.82 -3.78
C LEU A 46 5.76 18.83 -2.92
N ILE A 47 6.29 19.11 -1.74
CA ILE A 47 5.79 20.17 -0.84
C ILE A 47 6.15 21.53 -1.43
N ILE A 48 5.17 22.42 -1.54
CA ILE A 48 5.35 23.81 -1.97
C ILE A 48 4.85 24.78 -0.90
N ASP A 49 5.42 25.99 -0.85
CA ASP A 49 5.11 27.00 0.19
C ASP A 49 3.64 27.51 0.13
N ASP A 50 3.01 27.40 -1.04
CA ASP A 50 1.61 27.79 -1.22
C ASP A 50 0.60 26.66 -1.03
N GLU A 51 1.04 25.51 -0.52
CA GLU A 51 0.12 24.43 -0.17
C GLU A 51 -0.74 24.81 1.05
N PHE A 52 -1.95 24.26 1.10
CA PHE A 52 -2.81 24.39 2.27
C PHE A 52 -2.16 23.69 3.48
N ASP A 53 -2.29 24.32 4.64
CA ASP A 53 -1.68 23.82 5.88
C ASP A 53 -2.72 23.21 6.83
N SER A 54 -4.00 23.30 6.50
CA SER A 54 -5.09 22.87 7.38
C SER A 54 -6.32 22.52 6.55
N VAL A 55 -7.31 21.90 7.17
CA VAL A 55 -8.60 21.57 6.55
C VAL A 55 -9.71 22.21 7.38
N GLU A 56 -10.57 23.00 6.74
CA GLU A 56 -11.78 23.53 7.35
C GLU A 56 -12.97 22.68 6.89
N VAL A 57 -13.59 21.95 7.83
CA VAL A 57 -14.73 21.08 7.54
C VAL A 57 -16.03 21.81 7.84
N GLU A 58 -16.88 21.94 6.83
CA GLU A 58 -18.27 22.40 6.95
C GLU A 58 -19.20 21.20 7.22
N TYR A 59 -19.99 21.26 8.30
CA TYR A 59 -20.94 20.21 8.72
C TYR A 59 -22.25 20.81 9.25
N MET A 60 -23.28 19.98 9.44
CA MET A 60 -24.61 20.43 9.89
C MET A 60 -24.80 20.17 11.39
N ASP A 61 -24.66 21.17 12.25
CA ASP A 61 -24.75 20.97 13.70
C ASP A 61 -26.15 20.47 14.13
N SER A 62 -26.19 19.33 14.84
CA SER A 62 -27.42 18.69 15.34
C SER A 62 -28.20 19.54 16.37
N THR A 63 -27.52 20.46 17.06
CA THR A 63 -28.10 21.34 18.08
C THR A 63 -28.74 22.57 17.45
N THR A 64 -28.03 23.21 16.51
CA THR A 64 -28.47 24.48 15.91
C THR A 64 -29.19 24.31 14.56
N TRP A 65 -29.06 23.14 13.93
CA TRP A 65 -29.52 22.85 12.55
C TRP A 65 -28.99 23.87 11.53
N LYS A 66 -27.78 24.39 11.78
CA LYS A 66 -27.09 25.34 10.93
C LYS A 66 -25.73 24.78 10.53
N SER A 67 -25.26 25.27 9.38
CA SER A 67 -23.89 25.01 8.95
C SER A 67 -22.92 25.56 9.99
N SER A 68 -22.00 24.70 10.43
CA SER A 68 -20.92 25.01 11.36
C SER A 68 -19.61 24.52 10.76
N THR A 69 -18.49 25.10 11.20
CA THR A 69 -17.17 24.71 10.73
C THR A 69 -16.28 24.21 11.87
N VAL A 70 -15.35 23.32 11.54
CA VAL A 70 -14.26 22.92 12.42
C VAL A 70 -12.94 22.96 11.66
N LEU A 71 -11.95 23.66 12.22
CA LEU A 71 -10.60 23.72 11.70
C LEU A 71 -9.81 22.51 12.18
N CYS A 72 -9.15 21.83 11.25
CA CYS A 72 -8.38 20.61 11.47
C CYS A 72 -6.93 20.85 11.02
N SER A 73 -6.01 20.86 11.99
CA SER A 73 -4.60 21.18 11.80
C SER A 73 -3.75 20.16 12.54
N LEU A 74 -2.66 19.71 11.93
CA LEU A 74 -1.66 18.85 12.56
C LEU A 74 -0.69 19.67 13.41
N PRO A 75 0.03 19.06 14.36
CA PRO A 75 1.14 19.71 15.04
C PRO A 75 2.14 20.29 14.03
N GLY A 76 2.42 21.59 14.16
CA GLY A 76 3.30 22.35 13.27
C GLY A 76 2.59 23.10 12.14
N ASP A 77 1.31 22.83 11.88
CA ASP A 77 0.52 23.61 10.92
C ASP A 77 0.17 25.00 11.51
N SER A 78 0.21 26.05 10.68
CA SER A 78 -0.10 27.42 11.14
C SER A 78 -1.62 27.69 11.19
N GLY A 79 -2.42 26.90 10.48
CA GLY A 79 -3.87 27.05 10.37
C GLY A 79 -4.31 28.26 9.54
N THR A 80 -3.41 28.83 8.73
CA THR A 80 -3.65 30.10 8.02
C THR A 80 -4.14 29.92 6.59
N LYS A 81 -3.90 28.75 5.97
CA LYS A 81 -4.31 28.42 4.60
C LYS A 81 -5.21 27.17 4.60
N PRO A 82 -6.43 27.23 5.14
CA PRO A 82 -7.29 26.05 5.21
C PRO A 82 -7.90 25.70 3.85
N LYS A 83 -7.84 24.41 3.50
CA LYS A 83 -8.64 23.84 2.41
C LYS A 83 -10.04 23.53 2.92
N LYS A 84 -11.05 24.17 2.32
CA LYS A 84 -12.46 23.95 2.69
C LYS A 84 -12.97 22.62 2.14
N VAL A 85 -13.58 21.81 2.99
CA VAL A 85 -14.21 20.54 2.63
C VAL A 85 -15.61 20.47 3.26
N ARG A 86 -16.57 19.90 2.54
CA ARG A 86 -17.92 19.66 3.06
C ARG A 86 -18.06 18.23 3.52
N ALA A 87 -18.50 18.04 4.76
CA ALA A 87 -18.82 16.74 5.32
C ALA A 87 -20.34 16.57 5.35
N PHE A 88 -20.90 16.11 4.23
CA PHE A 88 -22.34 15.85 4.16
C PHE A 88 -22.73 14.81 5.21
N GLY A 89 -23.88 15.06 5.85
CA GLY A 89 -24.53 14.26 6.89
C GLY A 89 -23.71 13.91 8.13
N ILE A 90 -22.55 14.55 8.33
CA ILE A 90 -21.95 14.64 9.65
C ILE A 90 -22.70 15.72 10.42
N THR A 91 -23.15 15.38 11.63
CA THR A 91 -23.87 16.32 12.51
C THR A 91 -23.17 16.66 13.81
N GLU A 92 -22.18 15.87 14.20
CA GLU A 92 -21.42 16.04 15.42
C GLU A 92 -20.05 16.66 15.14
N ARG A 93 -19.67 17.67 15.93
CA ARG A 93 -18.38 18.38 15.79
C ARG A 93 -17.18 17.42 15.80
N ARG A 94 -17.22 16.42 16.66
CA ARG A 94 -16.16 15.41 16.79
C ARG A 94 -15.94 14.65 15.49
N GLU A 95 -17.01 14.12 14.90
CA GLU A 95 -16.90 13.34 13.66
C GLU A 95 -16.45 14.23 12.50
N ALA A 96 -16.85 15.50 12.48
CA ALA A 96 -16.38 16.49 11.51
C ALA A 96 -14.87 16.75 11.66
N TRP A 97 -14.39 16.81 12.90
CA TRP A 97 -12.96 16.95 13.20
C TRP A 97 -12.18 15.71 12.75
N ARG A 98 -12.63 14.49 13.06
CA ARG A 98 -11.99 13.23 12.61
C ARG A 98 -11.89 13.16 11.10
N TYR A 99 -12.99 13.47 10.41
CA TYR A 99 -13.02 13.55 8.95
C TYR A 99 -12.00 14.55 8.40
N GLY A 100 -11.94 15.75 8.98
CA GLY A 100 -10.98 16.78 8.56
C GLY A 100 -9.52 16.42 8.84
N MET A 101 -9.23 15.81 10.00
CA MET A 101 -7.90 15.32 10.34
C MET A 101 -7.46 14.21 9.40
N ARG A 102 -8.35 13.27 9.05
CA ARG A 102 -8.07 12.26 8.02
C ARG A 102 -7.70 12.91 6.69
N LYS A 103 -8.48 13.88 6.21
CA LYS A 103 -8.14 14.61 4.97
C LYS A 103 -6.82 15.35 5.05
N ARG A 104 -6.55 16.03 6.16
CA ARG A 104 -5.28 16.74 6.37
C ARG A 104 -4.09 15.79 6.32
N ARG A 105 -4.21 14.59 6.91
CA ARG A 105 -3.17 13.56 6.91
C ARG A 105 -3.01 12.87 5.56
N GLU A 106 -4.09 12.60 4.83
CA GLU A 106 -4.04 12.13 3.43
C GLU A 106 -3.17 13.10 2.60
N TYR A 107 -3.44 14.40 2.65
CA TYR A 107 -2.67 15.40 1.91
C TYR A 107 -1.20 15.53 2.35
N LYS A 108 -0.90 15.19 3.61
CA LYS A 108 0.48 15.25 4.12
C LYS A 108 1.30 14.03 3.73
N TYR A 109 0.71 12.84 3.86
CA TYR A 109 1.45 11.58 3.87
C TYR A 109 1.23 10.73 2.61
N ARG A 110 0.07 10.85 1.93
CA ARG A 110 -0.26 10.07 0.73
C ARG A 110 0.12 10.84 -0.55
N ARG A 111 1.42 11.09 -0.74
CA ARG A 111 1.98 11.90 -1.85
C ARG A 111 2.58 11.11 -3.00
N ILE A 112 2.73 9.80 -2.83
CA ILE A 112 3.32 8.92 -3.82
C ILE A 112 2.21 8.20 -4.58
N THR A 113 2.28 8.23 -5.90
CA THR A 113 1.43 7.46 -6.80
C THR A 113 2.27 6.52 -7.65
N TYR A 114 1.93 5.24 -7.61
CA TYR A 114 2.53 4.19 -8.42
C TYR A 114 1.65 3.89 -9.63
N LEU A 115 2.25 3.76 -10.80
CA LEU A 115 1.59 3.36 -12.03
C LEU A 115 2.37 2.22 -12.66
N PHE A 116 1.69 1.11 -12.89
CA PHE A 116 2.29 -0.08 -13.49
C PHE A 116 1.24 -0.87 -14.26
N ASP A 117 1.72 -1.70 -15.18
CA ASP A 117 0.89 -2.55 -16.03
C ASP A 117 1.25 -4.00 -15.74
N THR A 118 0.28 -4.89 -15.68
CA THR A 118 0.45 -6.34 -15.47
C THR A 118 -0.32 -7.12 -16.52
N GLU A 119 -0.10 -8.44 -16.63
CA GLU A 119 -0.95 -9.32 -17.42
C GLU A 119 -2.26 -9.63 -16.67
N LEU A 120 -2.48 -10.89 -16.29
CA LEU A 120 -3.69 -11.32 -15.59
C LEU A 120 -3.63 -11.08 -14.08
N ASP A 121 -2.43 -10.92 -13.50
CA ASP A 121 -2.24 -10.70 -12.07
C ASP A 121 -3.02 -9.50 -11.54
N GLY A 122 -3.17 -8.45 -12.35
CA GLY A 122 -3.91 -7.26 -11.95
C GLY A 122 -5.40 -7.49 -11.73
N PHE A 123 -5.98 -8.57 -12.25
CA PHE A 123 -7.39 -8.94 -11.96
C PHE A 123 -7.62 -9.41 -10.53
N ASN A 124 -6.56 -9.77 -9.80
CA ASN A 124 -6.65 -10.13 -8.38
C ASN A 124 -6.73 -8.89 -7.47
N CYS A 125 -6.74 -7.69 -8.03
CA CYS A 125 -6.81 -6.43 -7.29
C CYS A 125 -8.19 -5.78 -7.39
N GLU A 126 -8.65 -5.23 -6.27
CA GLU A 126 -9.86 -4.43 -6.18
C GLU A 126 -9.52 -3.00 -5.70
N HIS A 127 -10.52 -2.11 -5.70
CA HIS A 127 -10.32 -0.78 -5.13
C HIS A 127 -9.95 -0.88 -3.64
N LEU A 128 -8.90 -0.18 -3.23
CA LEU A 128 -8.27 -0.23 -1.91
C LEU A 128 -7.71 -1.60 -1.50
N SER A 129 -7.48 -2.54 -2.44
CA SER A 129 -6.58 -3.67 -2.18
C SER A 129 -5.20 -3.15 -1.81
N CYS A 130 -4.61 -3.72 -0.76
CA CYS A 130 -3.25 -3.38 -0.35
C CYS A 130 -2.26 -4.29 -1.07
N VAL A 131 -1.27 -3.71 -1.73
CA VAL A 131 -0.31 -4.42 -2.55
C VAL A 131 1.12 -4.09 -2.14
N GLY A 132 2.02 -5.05 -2.28
CA GLY A 132 3.46 -4.87 -2.10
C GLY A 132 4.09 -4.59 -3.45
N ILE A 133 4.78 -3.46 -3.59
CA ILE A 133 5.40 -3.03 -4.85
C ILE A 133 6.91 -3.05 -4.71
N ALA A 134 7.61 -3.75 -5.59
CA ALA A 134 9.06 -3.67 -5.71
C ALA A 134 9.46 -2.80 -6.90
N ASP A 135 10.52 -2.02 -6.73
CA ASP A 135 11.17 -1.29 -7.82
C ASP A 135 12.36 -2.09 -8.38
N GLU A 136 12.96 -1.61 -9.47
CA GLU A 136 14.15 -2.20 -10.07
C GLU A 136 15.40 -2.10 -9.17
N ASP A 137 15.44 -1.11 -8.30
CA ASP A 137 16.53 -0.88 -7.34
C ASP A 137 16.41 -1.78 -6.08
N ASP A 138 15.26 -2.44 -5.87
CA ASP A 138 15.07 -3.38 -4.76
C ASP A 138 15.76 -4.71 -5.04
N PHE A 139 16.21 -5.40 -3.98
CA PHE A 139 16.65 -6.79 -4.09
C PHE A 139 15.44 -7.72 -4.29
N GLN A 140 15.09 -7.95 -5.55
CA GLN A 140 13.96 -8.78 -5.96
C GLN A 140 14.34 -9.69 -7.14
N GLY A 141 13.55 -10.72 -7.38
CA GLY A 141 13.75 -11.58 -8.54
C GLY A 141 12.94 -12.86 -8.51
N ARG A 142 13.41 -13.86 -9.25
CA ARG A 142 12.87 -15.23 -9.30
C ARG A 142 13.77 -16.21 -8.57
N ILE A 143 13.17 -17.20 -7.93
CA ILE A 143 13.91 -18.40 -7.49
C ILE A 143 14.15 -19.28 -8.70
N VAL A 144 15.43 -19.44 -9.08
CA VAL A 144 15.86 -20.21 -10.26
C VAL A 144 16.04 -21.68 -9.94
N ASN A 145 16.49 -21.98 -8.73
CA ASN A 145 16.62 -23.34 -8.22
C ASN A 145 16.38 -23.36 -6.71
N PHE A 146 15.98 -24.50 -6.17
CA PHE A 146 15.67 -24.71 -4.77
C PHE A 146 16.08 -26.11 -4.34
N ASP A 147 17.03 -26.18 -3.40
CA ASP A 147 17.41 -27.40 -2.72
C ASP A 147 16.57 -27.58 -1.46
N SER A 148 15.62 -28.51 -1.51
CA SER A 148 14.73 -28.83 -0.39
C SER A 148 15.41 -29.58 0.76
N HIS A 149 16.62 -30.11 0.60
CA HIS A 149 17.34 -30.77 1.69
C HIS A 149 17.88 -29.76 2.69
N ASP A 150 18.51 -28.71 2.17
CA ASP A 150 19.17 -27.66 2.94
C ASP A 150 18.40 -26.34 2.95
N ASN A 151 17.22 -26.28 2.32
CA ASN A 151 16.38 -25.09 2.14
C ASN A 151 17.07 -23.92 1.41
N VAL A 152 17.95 -24.23 0.47
CA VAL A 152 18.76 -23.24 -0.25
C VAL A 152 18.02 -22.81 -1.52
N ALA A 153 17.74 -21.52 -1.65
CA ALA A 153 17.20 -20.92 -2.87
C ALA A 153 18.33 -20.25 -3.67
N LEU A 154 18.47 -20.61 -4.94
CA LEU A 154 19.29 -19.93 -5.93
C LEU A 154 18.47 -18.85 -6.61
N LEU A 155 19.01 -17.64 -6.67
CA LEU A 155 18.30 -16.43 -7.07
C LEU A 155 18.67 -15.97 -8.48
N SER A 156 17.76 -15.31 -9.17
CA SER A 156 18.01 -14.71 -10.49
C SER A 156 18.96 -13.52 -10.41
N GLY A 157 18.91 -12.74 -9.33
CA GLY A 157 19.76 -11.58 -9.06
C GLY A 157 20.79 -11.85 -7.96
N ILE A 158 21.71 -10.90 -7.79
CA ILE A 158 22.59 -10.83 -6.62
C ILE A 158 21.88 -10.10 -5.47
N ILE A 159 22.24 -10.42 -4.24
CA ILE A 159 21.77 -9.78 -3.02
C ILE A 159 22.94 -9.30 -2.17
N GLU A 160 22.74 -8.22 -1.42
CA GLU A 160 23.74 -7.67 -0.52
C GLU A 160 23.38 -7.95 0.94
N TRP A 161 24.33 -8.49 1.70
CA TRP A 161 24.16 -8.79 3.12
C TRP A 161 24.80 -7.70 3.97
N ILE A 162 24.02 -7.12 4.89
CA ILE A 162 24.50 -6.12 5.82
C ILE A 162 25.05 -6.81 7.09
N PRO A 163 26.35 -6.66 7.42
CA PRO A 163 26.93 -7.31 8.59
C PRO A 163 26.25 -6.88 9.90
N GLY A 164 25.79 -7.85 10.68
CA GLY A 164 25.15 -7.61 11.98
C GLY A 164 23.63 -7.48 11.95
N ASP A 165 23.03 -7.34 10.76
CA ASP A 165 21.58 -7.24 10.59
C ASP A 165 20.95 -8.59 10.23
N LYS A 166 19.68 -8.74 10.63
CA LYS A 166 18.83 -9.85 10.21
C LYS A 166 18.19 -9.51 8.88
N HIS A 167 18.23 -10.47 7.96
CA HIS A 167 17.62 -10.34 6.64
C HIS A 167 16.41 -11.25 6.53
N TYR A 168 15.46 -10.82 5.71
CA TYR A 168 14.21 -11.49 5.49
C TYR A 168 13.93 -11.62 4.00
N THR A 169 13.07 -12.57 3.65
CA THR A 169 12.46 -12.64 2.33
C THR A 169 10.95 -12.68 2.43
N VAL A 170 10.27 -12.11 1.43
CA VAL A 170 8.85 -12.36 1.17
C VAL A 170 8.78 -13.07 -0.17
N LEU A 171 8.13 -14.22 -0.20
CA LEU A 171 7.92 -15.00 -1.42
C LEU A 171 6.52 -14.73 -1.96
N ARG A 172 6.38 -14.60 -3.27
CA ARG A 172 5.09 -14.54 -3.95
C ARG A 172 4.61 -15.96 -4.26
N ALA A 173 3.47 -16.33 -3.70
CA ALA A 173 2.79 -17.57 -4.05
C ALA A 173 2.28 -17.55 -5.51
N PRO A 174 1.97 -18.71 -6.11
CA PRO A 174 1.43 -18.76 -7.48
C PRO A 174 0.12 -17.98 -7.68
N ASP A 175 -0.69 -17.80 -6.62
CA ASP A 175 -1.91 -16.98 -6.65
C ASP A 175 -1.65 -15.47 -6.47
N GLY A 176 -0.37 -15.08 -6.38
CA GLY A 176 0.11 -13.71 -6.22
C GLY A 176 0.14 -13.19 -4.79
N SER A 177 -0.34 -13.97 -3.83
CA SER A 177 -0.31 -13.59 -2.41
C SER A 177 1.12 -13.63 -1.84
N PRO A 178 1.46 -12.75 -0.90
CA PRO A 178 2.74 -12.80 -0.19
C PRO A 178 2.77 -13.91 0.86
N TRP A 179 3.94 -14.52 1.03
CA TRP A 179 4.27 -15.35 2.18
C TRP A 179 5.57 -14.88 2.82
N GLY A 180 5.51 -14.57 4.11
CA GLY A 180 6.60 -13.98 4.87
C GLY A 180 6.13 -12.77 5.67
N PRO A 181 7.05 -11.92 6.14
CA PRO A 181 8.50 -12.03 6.00
C PRO A 181 9.09 -13.22 6.77
N VAL A 182 10.02 -13.94 6.14
CA VAL A 182 10.72 -15.10 6.71
C VAL A 182 12.21 -14.80 6.84
N GLU A 183 12.81 -15.09 7.99
CA GLU A 183 14.25 -14.88 8.22
C GLU A 183 15.05 -15.77 7.26
N VAL A 184 16.10 -15.21 6.68
CA VAL A 184 16.99 -15.91 5.74
C VAL A 184 18.45 -15.79 6.16
N TYR A 185 19.23 -16.81 5.85
CA TYR A 185 20.67 -16.86 6.11
C TYR A 185 21.46 -16.89 4.81
N GLN A 186 22.69 -16.37 4.84
CA GLN A 186 23.55 -16.35 3.67
C GLN A 186 23.89 -17.77 3.22
N GLY A 187 23.73 -18.03 1.92
CA GLY A 187 24.09 -19.30 1.28
C GLY A 187 25.58 -19.38 0.90
N GLY A 188 25.89 -20.23 -0.08
CA GLY A 188 27.26 -20.42 -0.60
C GLY A 188 27.73 -19.31 -1.55
N SER A 189 26.83 -18.43 -2.00
CA SER A 189 27.13 -17.28 -2.87
C SER A 189 26.26 -16.07 -2.56
N ASP A 190 26.53 -14.94 -3.22
CA ASP A 190 25.70 -13.72 -3.21
C ASP A 190 24.39 -13.85 -4.02
N ARG A 191 24.12 -15.04 -4.57
CA ARG A 191 22.87 -15.38 -5.26
C ARG A 191 22.13 -16.50 -4.53
N GLU A 192 22.47 -16.75 -3.28
CA GLU A 192 21.86 -17.81 -2.49
C GLU A 192 21.44 -17.30 -1.11
N PHE A 193 20.24 -17.68 -0.71
CA PHE A 193 19.84 -17.61 0.69
C PHE A 193 19.27 -18.94 1.15
N VAL A 194 19.36 -19.19 2.45
CA VAL A 194 18.78 -20.33 3.14
C VAL A 194 17.53 -19.88 3.88
N LEU A 195 16.39 -20.50 3.58
CA LEU A 195 15.13 -20.21 4.23
C LEU A 195 15.09 -20.82 5.64
N SER A 196 14.74 -20.01 6.65
CA SER A 196 14.50 -20.52 8.01
C SER A 196 13.22 -21.37 8.14
N SER A 197 12.27 -21.21 7.21
CA SER A 197 11.05 -22.01 7.13
C SER A 197 10.62 -22.20 5.68
N LEU A 198 9.83 -23.23 5.38
CA LEU A 198 9.34 -23.49 4.02
C LEU A 198 7.95 -22.88 3.80
N PRO A 199 7.65 -22.36 2.59
CA PRO A 199 6.31 -21.92 2.25
C PRO A 199 5.30 -23.07 2.25
N PRO A 200 4.00 -22.79 2.45
CA PRO A 200 2.93 -23.78 2.37
C PRO A 200 2.56 -24.13 0.91
N PHE A 201 3.34 -23.70 -0.07
CA PHE A 201 3.17 -23.95 -1.50
C PHE A 201 4.49 -24.44 -2.12
N PRO A 202 4.44 -25.21 -3.23
CA PRO A 202 5.65 -25.66 -3.90
C PRO A 202 6.42 -24.47 -4.50
N ILE A 203 7.75 -24.52 -4.39
CA ILE A 203 8.63 -23.58 -5.08
C ILE A 203 8.84 -24.09 -6.51
N SER A 204 7.99 -23.62 -7.43
CA SER A 204 8.07 -23.91 -8.87
C SER A 204 9.28 -23.24 -9.53
N GLN A 205 9.80 -23.90 -10.57
CA GLN A 205 10.96 -23.47 -11.35
C GLN A 205 10.71 -23.68 -12.84
N GLY A 206 11.02 -22.69 -13.68
CA GLY A 206 11.07 -22.79 -15.14
C GLY A 206 9.74 -22.61 -15.87
N SER A 207 8.74 -21.93 -15.29
CA SER A 207 7.47 -21.59 -15.97
C SER A 207 7.00 -20.17 -15.65
N GLN A 208 5.84 -19.76 -16.20
CA GLN A 208 5.14 -18.53 -15.80
C GLN A 208 4.78 -18.50 -14.30
N ASP A 209 4.90 -19.62 -13.58
CA ASP A 209 4.57 -19.76 -12.16
C ASP A 209 5.82 -19.70 -11.26
N ASP A 210 6.95 -19.18 -11.75
CA ASP A 210 8.17 -19.04 -10.93
C ASP A 210 7.87 -18.26 -9.65
N VAL A 211 8.32 -18.79 -8.51
CA VAL A 211 8.17 -18.09 -7.23
C VAL A 211 9.08 -16.88 -7.23
N LEU A 212 8.47 -15.73 -7.01
CA LEU A 212 9.16 -14.46 -6.90
C LEU A 212 9.62 -14.23 -5.46
N TYR A 213 10.74 -13.55 -5.28
CA TYR A 213 11.24 -13.15 -3.99
C TYR A 213 11.48 -11.64 -3.93
N ARG A 214 11.32 -11.09 -2.72
CA ARG A 214 11.93 -9.83 -2.29
C ARG A 214 12.84 -10.12 -1.11
N PHE A 215 13.94 -9.39 -1.02
CA PHE A 215 14.95 -9.54 0.01
C PHE A 215 15.26 -8.19 0.63
N GLY A 216 15.48 -8.16 1.95
CA GLY A 216 15.83 -6.93 2.65
C GLY A 216 15.82 -7.11 4.16
N ILE A 217 15.77 -5.99 4.86
CA ILE A 217 15.53 -5.94 6.31
C ILE A 217 14.05 -5.69 6.57
N LEU A 218 13.58 -5.92 7.79
CA LEU A 218 12.15 -5.82 8.11
C LEU A 218 11.55 -4.43 7.79
N ASP A 219 12.35 -3.37 7.91
CA ASP A 219 11.91 -1.99 7.70
C ASP A 219 11.71 -1.60 6.23
N ASN A 220 12.34 -2.31 5.27
CA ASN A 220 12.29 -1.95 3.85
C ASN A 220 11.81 -3.07 2.91
N ILE A 221 11.51 -4.25 3.45
CA ILE A 221 11.11 -5.40 2.63
C ILE A 221 9.70 -5.25 2.02
N GLU A 222 8.87 -4.37 2.57
CA GLU A 222 7.50 -4.11 2.11
C GLU A 222 7.24 -2.63 1.81
N THR A 223 7.29 -2.26 0.53
CA THR A 223 6.70 -0.99 0.07
C THR A 223 5.21 -1.22 -0.22
N LYS A 224 4.35 -0.74 0.69
CA LYS A 224 2.89 -0.91 0.60
C LYS A 224 2.23 0.21 -0.21
N ALA A 225 1.25 -0.17 -1.03
CA ALA A 225 0.39 0.76 -1.76
C ALA A 225 -1.07 0.29 -1.77
N LEU A 226 -2.00 1.23 -1.93
CA LEU A 226 -3.43 0.97 -2.05
C LEU A 226 -3.88 1.20 -3.49
N ILE A 227 -4.54 0.21 -4.09
CA ILE A 227 -5.06 0.33 -5.45
C ILE A 227 -6.17 1.38 -5.51
N ASN A 228 -5.96 2.42 -6.31
CA ASN A 228 -7.00 3.41 -6.61
C ASN A 228 -7.87 2.93 -7.77
N THR A 229 -7.23 2.41 -8.82
CA THR A 229 -7.88 2.07 -10.08
C THR A 229 -7.26 0.81 -10.66
N MET A 230 -8.11 -0.11 -11.10
CA MET A 230 -7.77 -1.26 -11.94
C MET A 230 -8.52 -1.13 -13.27
N GLN A 231 -7.78 -1.06 -14.38
CA GLN A 231 -8.34 -0.88 -15.73
C GLN A 231 -7.85 -1.99 -16.67
N PRO A 232 -8.72 -2.96 -17.01
CA PRO A 232 -8.41 -3.97 -18.02
C PRO A 232 -8.35 -3.36 -19.42
N ALA A 233 -7.34 -3.74 -20.19
CA ALA A 233 -7.21 -3.44 -21.61
C ALA A 233 -7.25 -4.76 -22.40
N GLY A 234 -8.47 -5.27 -22.62
CA GLY A 234 -8.68 -6.60 -23.20
C GLY A 234 -8.40 -7.71 -22.19
N THR A 235 -7.75 -8.79 -22.64
CA THR A 235 -7.40 -9.96 -21.82
C THR A 235 -5.91 -10.10 -21.53
N GLU A 236 -5.09 -9.22 -22.08
CA GLU A 236 -3.62 -9.36 -22.04
C GLU A 236 -2.95 -8.37 -21.08
N LYS A 237 -3.67 -7.32 -20.67
CA LYS A 237 -3.11 -6.23 -19.89
C LYS A 237 -4.12 -5.66 -18.90
N VAL A 238 -3.64 -5.39 -17.69
CA VAL A 238 -4.34 -4.62 -16.67
C VAL A 238 -3.45 -3.46 -16.22
N SER A 239 -3.95 -2.24 -16.36
CA SER A 239 -3.30 -1.03 -15.88
C SER A 239 -3.75 -0.72 -14.46
N LEU A 240 -2.80 -0.53 -13.56
CA LEU A 240 -3.01 -0.26 -12.14
C LEU A 240 -2.48 1.13 -11.77
N VAL A 241 -3.25 1.84 -10.96
CA VAL A 241 -2.83 3.08 -10.29
C VAL A 241 -3.02 2.87 -8.81
N ALA A 242 -1.97 3.07 -8.03
CA ALA A 242 -1.98 2.89 -6.59
C ALA A 242 -1.40 4.12 -5.86
N SER A 243 -1.86 4.40 -4.66
CA SER A 243 -1.28 5.42 -3.78
C SER A 243 -0.46 4.78 -2.68
N GLY A 244 0.63 5.43 -2.27
CA GLY A 244 1.44 4.96 -1.13
C GLY A 244 0.61 4.79 0.13
N TYR A 245 0.86 3.70 0.84
CA TYR A 245 0.24 3.43 2.14
C TYR A 245 1.07 4.08 3.26
N ASP A 246 0.41 4.77 4.18
CA ASP A 246 1.06 5.35 5.35
C ASP A 246 0.10 5.29 6.56
N GLU A 247 0.49 4.57 7.61
CA GLU A 247 -0.33 4.38 8.81
C GLU A 247 -0.67 5.71 9.51
N ARG A 248 0.15 6.75 9.34
CA ARG A 248 -0.09 8.07 9.92
C ARG A 248 -1.30 8.75 9.32
N VAL A 249 -1.83 8.28 8.20
CA VAL A 249 -3.11 8.74 7.62
C VAL A 249 -4.28 8.47 8.57
N TYR A 250 -4.22 7.36 9.32
CA TYR A 250 -5.33 6.84 10.12
C TYR A 250 -5.26 7.27 11.61
N ALA A 251 -4.22 8.00 12.02
CA ALA A 251 -3.89 8.17 13.43
C ALA A 251 -4.92 8.98 14.25
N ASP A 252 -5.78 9.78 13.61
CA ASP A 252 -6.82 10.58 14.29
C ASP A 252 -8.24 10.02 14.13
N ASP A 253 -8.40 8.85 13.51
CA ASP A 253 -9.70 8.23 13.27
C ASP A 253 -10.49 7.94 14.54
N ASN A 254 -9.79 7.68 15.64
CA ASN A 254 -10.37 7.40 16.95
C ASN A 254 -10.02 8.47 18.00
N ASN A 255 -9.39 9.58 17.60
CA ASN A 255 -9.01 10.66 18.50
C ASN A 255 -10.15 11.67 18.71
N GLU A 256 -9.90 12.62 19.60
CA GLU A 256 -10.83 13.66 19.99
C GLU A 256 -10.21 15.04 19.73
N PRO A 257 -11.00 16.03 19.30
CA PRO A 257 -10.53 17.41 19.22
C PRO A 257 -10.11 17.88 20.62
N SER A 258 -9.06 18.71 20.69
CA SER A 258 -8.72 19.41 21.93
C SER A 258 -9.92 20.23 22.41
N THR A 259 -10.25 20.12 23.70
CA THR A 259 -11.26 20.92 24.40
C THR A 259 -10.98 22.41 24.34
#